data_AF-A0A816A9S6-F1
#
_entry.id   AF-A0A816A9S6-F1
#
_cell.length_a   1.000
_cell.length_b   1.000
_cell.length_c   1.000
_cell.angle_alpha   90.00
_cell.angle_beta   90.00
_cell.angle_gamma   90.00
#
_symmetry.space_group_name_H-M   'P 1'
#
loop_
_entity.id
_entity.type
_entity.pdbx_description
1 polymer ?
#
loop_
_entity_poly.entity_id
_entity_poly.type
_entity_poly.pdbx_seq_one_letter_code
_entity_poly.pdbx_strand_id
1 'polypeptide(L)'
;VADALASAYEYLVKYEKGIDIDVSRLFIYWNGRWLDQTTHLDDGIYLKSGVDALITHGVMLEHHWPYLPSFLYDAPPPELYQTAKQWTVKSVNFAPHLYTMKNCLANGYPFMFGLEIFNSFGSASHNKGYVPMPDPSEMPPSHAPYHTRSHHALLAVGYDDYSNHFIVRNCWGSEW
;
A
#
# COMPACT_ATOMS: atom_id res chain seq x y z
N VAL A 1 -3.31 -2.12 -1.52
CA VAL A 1 -1.86 -2.46 -1.42
C VAL A 1 -1.01 -1.69 -2.42
N ALA A 2 -1.28 -1.80 -3.73
CA ALA A 2 -0.50 -1.08 -4.76
C ALA A 2 -0.44 0.44 -4.53
N ASP A 3 -1.54 1.04 -4.06
CA ASP A 3 -1.59 2.44 -3.59
C ASP A 3 -0.52 2.81 -2.57
N ALA A 4 -0.48 2.06 -1.46
CA ALA A 4 0.43 2.32 -0.36
C ALA A 4 1.88 2.15 -0.81
N LEU A 5 2.14 1.16 -1.68
CA LEU A 5 3.44 0.91 -2.29
C LEU A 5 3.88 2.05 -3.21
N ALA A 6 2.99 2.51 -4.09
CA ALA A 6 3.25 3.65 -4.97
C ALA A 6 3.57 4.91 -4.15
N SER A 7 2.71 5.25 -3.19
CA SER A 7 2.92 6.42 -2.31
C SER A 7 4.22 6.32 -1.50
N ALA A 8 4.58 5.14 -0.99
CA ALA A 8 5.85 4.94 -0.29
C ALA A 8 7.04 5.17 -1.24
N TYR A 9 6.98 4.61 -2.44
CA TYR A 9 8.05 4.73 -3.44
C TYR A 9 8.24 6.18 -3.90
N GLU A 10 7.15 6.86 -4.24
CA GLU A 10 7.14 8.28 -4.63
C GLU A 10 7.73 9.16 -3.53
N TYR A 11 7.31 8.93 -2.28
CA TYR A 11 7.87 9.63 -1.13
C TYR A 11 9.38 9.43 -1.03
N LEU A 12 9.88 8.19 -1.16
CA LEU A 12 11.31 7.90 -1.07
C LEU A 12 12.09 8.57 -2.20
N VAL A 13 11.56 8.56 -3.43
CA VAL A 13 12.19 9.28 -4.55
C VAL A 13 12.23 10.78 -4.29
N LYS A 14 11.14 11.37 -3.79
CA LYS A 14 11.10 12.78 -3.42
C LYS A 14 12.10 13.09 -2.31
N TYR A 15 12.15 12.26 -1.28
CA TYR A 15 13.02 12.44 -0.12
C TYR A 15 14.52 12.34 -0.49
N GLU A 16 14.90 11.35 -1.30
CA GLU A 16 16.29 11.10 -1.66
C GLU A 16 16.79 11.95 -2.84
N LYS A 17 15.92 12.26 -3.80
CA LYS A 17 16.30 12.91 -5.07
C LYS A 17 15.71 14.31 -5.25
N GLY A 18 14.74 14.70 -4.44
CA GLY A 18 14.05 16.00 -4.57
C GLY A 18 13.13 16.08 -5.79
N ILE A 19 12.72 14.94 -6.36
CA ILE A 19 11.90 14.89 -7.58
C ILE A 19 10.52 14.34 -7.24
N ASP A 20 9.48 15.04 -7.67
CA ASP A 20 8.11 14.55 -7.67
C ASP A 20 7.87 13.64 -8.88
N ILE A 21 7.42 12.42 -8.61
CA ILE A 21 7.02 11.43 -9.62
C ILE A 21 5.66 10.85 -9.26
N ASP A 22 5.02 10.24 -10.25
CA ASP A 22 3.79 9.45 -10.09
C ASP A 22 4.05 8.07 -10.71
N VAL A 23 3.93 7.01 -9.91
CA VAL A 23 4.25 5.65 -10.34
C VAL A 23 2.98 4.83 -10.58
N SER A 24 3.05 4.01 -11.62
CA SER A 24 1.96 3.14 -12.05
C SER A 24 1.57 2.15 -10.97
N ARG A 25 0.47 2.46 -10.27
CA ARG A 25 -0.16 1.52 -9.34
C ARG A 25 -0.63 0.27 -10.06
N LEU A 26 -1.10 0.41 -11.29
CA LEU A 26 -1.57 -0.73 -12.08
C LEU A 26 -0.42 -1.67 -12.47
N PHE A 27 0.77 -1.14 -12.74
CA PHE A 27 1.97 -1.95 -13.00
C PHE A 27 2.37 -2.72 -11.74
N ILE A 28 2.38 -2.07 -10.57
CA ILE A 28 2.63 -2.74 -9.28
C ILE A 28 1.58 -3.82 -9.03
N TYR A 29 0.30 -3.49 -9.24
CA TYR A 29 -0.82 -4.39 -8.98
C TYR A 29 -0.83 -5.62 -9.90
N TRP A 30 -0.57 -5.43 -11.19
CA TRP A 30 -0.44 -6.53 -12.15
C TRP A 30 0.68 -7.49 -11.73
N ASN A 31 1.87 -6.97 -11.44
CA ASN A 31 3.01 -7.81 -11.09
C ASN A 31 2.82 -8.53 -9.75
N GLY A 32 2.16 -7.89 -8.78
CA GLY A 32 1.74 -8.56 -7.55
C GLY A 32 0.78 -9.72 -7.82
N ARG A 33 -0.27 -9.51 -8.65
CA ARG A 33 -1.21 -10.59 -9.01
C ARG A 33 -0.56 -11.68 -9.86
N TRP A 34 0.45 -11.34 -10.66
CA TRP A 34 1.23 -12.32 -11.41
C TRP A 34 2.01 -13.25 -10.48
N LEU A 35 2.64 -12.70 -9.43
CA LEU A 35 3.29 -13.49 -8.39
C LEU A 35 2.29 -14.34 -7.58
N ASP A 36 1.09 -13.80 -7.33
CA ASP A 36 0.01 -14.50 -6.63
C ASP A 36 -0.77 -15.49 -7.52
N GLN A 37 -0.49 -15.53 -8.84
CA GLN A 37 -1.21 -16.31 -9.85
C GLN A 37 -2.72 -15.97 -9.95
N THR A 38 -3.07 -14.70 -9.69
CA THR A 38 -4.44 -14.18 -9.63
C THR A 38 -4.70 -13.06 -10.65
N THR A 39 -3.95 -12.99 -11.75
CA THR A 39 -4.09 -11.91 -12.77
C THR A 39 -5.47 -11.85 -13.42
N HIS A 40 -6.27 -12.91 -13.31
CA HIS A 40 -7.64 -13.01 -13.79
C HIS A 40 -8.70 -12.57 -12.76
N LEU A 41 -8.26 -12.12 -11.58
CA LEU A 41 -9.12 -11.68 -10.46
C LEU A 41 -8.80 -10.23 -10.08
N ASP A 42 -9.76 -9.58 -9.44
CA ASP A 42 -9.61 -8.27 -8.79
C ASP A 42 -9.82 -8.39 -7.27
N ASP A 43 -9.03 -9.26 -6.64
CA ASP A 43 -9.14 -9.60 -5.20
C ASP A 43 -8.00 -9.01 -4.36
N GLY A 44 -7.30 -8.01 -4.90
CA GLY A 44 -6.11 -7.44 -4.26
C GLY A 44 -4.85 -8.28 -4.46
N ILE A 45 -3.80 -7.92 -3.72
CA ILE A 45 -2.50 -8.62 -3.68
C ILE A 45 -2.02 -8.66 -2.25
N TYR A 46 -1.18 -9.64 -1.89
CA TYR A 46 -0.49 -9.60 -0.61
C TYR A 46 0.54 -8.46 -0.59
N LEU A 47 0.76 -7.85 0.58
CA LEU A 47 1.79 -6.82 0.75
C LEU A 47 3.18 -7.35 0.36
N LYS A 48 3.46 -8.62 0.69
CA LYS A 48 4.69 -9.30 0.31
C LYS A 48 4.86 -9.38 -1.21
N SER A 49 3.83 -9.79 -1.94
CA SER A 49 3.85 -9.90 -3.40
C SER A 49 4.03 -8.55 -4.08
N GLY A 50 3.40 -7.50 -3.54
CA GLY A 50 3.63 -6.14 -4.01
C GLY A 50 5.06 -5.65 -3.77
N VAL A 51 5.65 -5.92 -2.60
CA VAL A 51 7.06 -5.63 -2.33
C VAL A 51 7.99 -6.41 -3.24
N ASP A 52 7.74 -7.70 -3.44
CA ASP A 52 8.53 -8.54 -4.32
C ASP A 52 8.48 -8.03 -5.75
N ALA A 53 7.31 -7.58 -6.24
CA ALA A 53 7.17 -6.95 -7.54
C ALA A 53 8.05 -5.70 -7.69
N LEU A 54 8.15 -4.86 -6.66
CA LEU A 54 9.05 -3.69 -6.67
C LEU A 54 10.53 -4.08 -6.69
N ILE A 55 10.90 -5.20 -6.07
CA ILE A 55 12.28 -5.70 -6.04
C ILE A 55 12.65 -6.32 -7.41
N THR A 56 11.76 -7.14 -7.97
CA THR A 56 12.05 -7.95 -9.17
C THR A 56 11.80 -7.21 -10.49
N HIS A 57 10.71 -6.42 -10.54
CA HIS A 57 10.26 -5.74 -11.76
C HIS A 57 10.48 -4.22 -11.70
N GLY A 58 10.58 -3.66 -10.50
CA GLY A 58 10.72 -2.22 -10.29
C GLY A 58 9.40 -1.48 -10.46
N VAL A 59 9.48 -0.17 -10.74
CA VAL A 59 8.31 0.67 -10.98
C VAL A 59 8.29 1.27 -12.37
N MET A 60 7.09 1.57 -12.85
CA MET A 60 6.87 2.36 -14.05
C MET A 60 6.22 3.68 -13.69
N LEU A 61 6.40 4.73 -14.49
CA LEU A 61 5.67 5.98 -14.29
C LEU A 61 4.20 5.82 -14.72
N GLU A 62 3.27 6.46 -14.01
CA GLU A 62 1.83 6.36 -14.24
C GLU A 62 1.45 6.66 -15.70
N HIS A 63 2.06 7.67 -16.33
CA HIS A 63 1.76 8.02 -17.72
C HIS A 63 2.17 6.98 -18.77
N HIS A 64 3.04 6.02 -18.43
CA HIS A 64 3.40 4.91 -19.34
C HIS A 64 2.45 3.70 -19.18
N TRP A 65 1.87 3.52 -17.99
CA TRP A 65 0.89 2.46 -17.73
C TRP A 65 -0.20 2.99 -16.79
N PRO A 66 -1.13 3.79 -17.32
CA PRO A 66 -2.09 4.50 -16.49
C PRO A 66 -3.12 3.56 -15.88
N TYR A 67 -3.68 3.95 -14.74
CA TYR A 67 -4.83 3.29 -14.15
C TYR A 67 -6.06 3.47 -15.05
N LEU A 68 -6.27 2.49 -15.92
CA LEU A 68 -7.46 2.36 -16.76
C LEU A 68 -8.14 1.03 -16.43
N PRO A 69 -9.45 1.01 -16.11
CA PRO A 69 -10.16 -0.24 -15.82
C PRO A 69 -10.05 -1.28 -16.95
N SER A 70 -9.92 -0.83 -18.21
CA SER A 70 -9.70 -1.72 -19.35
C SER A 70 -8.37 -2.48 -19.29
N PHE A 71 -7.34 -1.93 -18.63
CA PHE A 71 -6.01 -2.56 -18.52
C PHE A 71 -5.90 -3.46 -17.27
N LEU A 72 -6.97 -3.59 -16.48
CA LEU A 72 -6.95 -4.34 -15.23
C LEU A 72 -6.51 -5.79 -15.42
N TYR A 73 -6.86 -6.41 -16.55
CA TYR A 73 -6.51 -7.81 -16.83
C TYR A 73 -5.44 -7.96 -17.92
N ASP A 74 -4.86 -6.85 -18.36
CA ASP A 74 -3.85 -6.83 -19.41
C ASP A 74 -2.43 -6.81 -18.82
N ALA A 75 -1.56 -7.63 -19.41
CA ALA A 75 -0.15 -7.60 -19.07
C ALA A 75 0.50 -6.30 -19.57
N PRO A 76 1.29 -5.59 -18.74
CA PRO A 76 2.12 -4.50 -19.22
C PRO A 76 3.05 -4.98 -20.35
N PRO A 77 3.23 -4.19 -21.41
CA PRO A 77 4.13 -4.53 -22.50
C PRO A 77 5.56 -4.84 -22.02
N PRO A 78 6.26 -5.84 -22.59
CA PRO A 78 7.62 -6.22 -22.20
C PRO A 78 8.63 -5.07 -22.20
N GLU A 79 8.44 -4.06 -23.04
CA GLU A 79 9.29 -2.87 -23.16
C GLU A 79 9.27 -2.03 -21.88
N LEU A 80 8.12 -1.98 -21.18
CA LEU A 80 8.00 -1.27 -19.92
C LEU A 80 8.90 -1.89 -18.85
N TYR A 81 9.06 -3.21 -18.84
CA TYR A 81 9.91 -3.90 -17.87
C TYR A 81 11.40 -3.59 -18.03
N GLN A 82 11.86 -3.24 -19.23
CA GLN A 82 13.27 -2.87 -19.44
C GLN A 82 13.60 -1.56 -18.72
N THR A 83 12.69 -0.59 -18.78
CA THR A 83 12.80 0.68 -18.07
C THR A 83 12.54 0.52 -16.57
N ALA A 84 11.52 -0.26 -16.19
CA ALA A 84 11.14 -0.44 -14.79
C ALA A 84 12.25 -1.04 -13.92
N LYS A 85 13.04 -1.99 -14.46
CA LYS A 85 14.15 -2.64 -13.75
C LYS A 85 15.26 -1.69 -13.30
N GLN A 86 15.33 -0.48 -13.85
CA GLN A 86 16.28 0.54 -13.40
C GLN A 86 15.84 1.17 -12.07
N TRP A 87 14.57 1.03 -11.70
CA TRP A 87 13.91 1.67 -10.58
C TRP A 87 13.36 0.62 -9.59
N THR A 88 14.26 -0.21 -9.05
CA THR A 88 13.92 -1.28 -8.11
C THR A 88 14.17 -0.91 -6.65
N VAL A 89 13.33 -1.44 -5.77
CA VAL A 89 13.58 -1.41 -4.32
C VAL A 89 14.75 -2.36 -4.00
N LYS A 90 15.74 -1.86 -3.26
CA LYS A 90 16.96 -2.63 -2.94
C LYS A 90 16.86 -3.46 -1.68
N SER A 91 16.10 -2.99 -0.69
CA SER A 91 15.91 -3.70 0.57
C SER A 91 14.60 -3.30 1.21
N VAL A 92 14.00 -4.24 1.95
CA VAL A 92 12.83 -4.01 2.79
C VAL A 92 13.12 -4.63 4.15
N ASN A 93 12.82 -3.89 5.21
CA ASN A 93 12.93 -4.36 6.58
C ASN A 93 11.54 -4.64 7.14
N PHE A 94 11.40 -5.74 7.87
CA PHE A 94 10.21 -6.08 8.64
C PHE A 94 10.52 -5.95 10.13
N ALA A 95 9.90 -5.00 10.82
CA ALA A 95 10.14 -4.76 12.23
C ALA A 95 8.86 -4.28 12.94
N PRO A 96 7.96 -5.20 13.35
CA PRO A 96 6.69 -4.88 13.98
C PRO A 96 6.85 -4.58 15.49
N HIS A 97 7.80 -3.72 15.83
CA HIS A 97 8.03 -3.25 17.19
C HIS A 97 7.74 -1.77 17.27
N LEU A 98 6.90 -1.35 18.21
CA LEU A 98 6.43 0.03 18.33
C LEU A 98 7.59 1.05 18.35
N TYR A 99 8.64 0.76 19.11
CA TYR A 99 9.83 1.61 19.15
C TYR A 99 10.49 1.73 17.77
N THR A 100 10.68 0.62 17.05
CA THR A 100 11.27 0.62 15.71
C THR A 100 10.37 1.34 14.70
N MET A 101 9.06 1.17 14.78
CA MET A 101 8.08 1.85 13.92
C MET A 101 8.12 3.37 14.12
N LYS A 102 8.12 3.84 15.38
CA LYS A 102 8.27 5.27 15.69
C LYS A 102 9.62 5.81 15.25
N ASN A 103 10.70 5.07 15.51
CA ASN A 103 12.04 5.46 15.07
C ASN A 103 12.14 5.56 13.54
N CYS A 104 11.50 4.64 12.79
CA CYS A 104 11.42 4.69 11.33
C CYS A 104 10.84 6.03 10.86
N LEU A 105 9.69 6.40 11.41
CA LEU A 105 9.00 7.66 11.09
C LEU A 105 9.80 8.89 11.52
N ALA A 106 10.42 8.86 12.70
CA ALA A 106 11.25 9.96 13.20
C ALA A 106 12.50 10.22 12.32
N ASN A 107 12.99 9.19 11.63
CA ASN A 107 14.07 9.31 10.64
C ASN A 107 13.59 9.71 9.24
N GLY A 108 12.30 10.04 9.08
CA GLY A 108 11.72 10.44 7.81
C GLY A 108 11.37 9.28 6.89
N TYR A 109 11.27 8.05 7.38
CA TYR A 109 10.91 6.89 6.56
C TYR A 109 9.49 6.41 6.89
N PRO A 110 8.53 6.52 5.95
CA PRO A 110 7.20 5.94 6.14
C PRO A 110 7.26 4.41 6.08
N PHE A 111 6.29 3.75 6.69
CA PHE A 111 6.17 2.29 6.59
C PHE A 111 4.75 1.88 6.21
N MET A 112 4.66 0.79 5.44
CA MET A 112 3.37 0.20 5.05
C MET A 112 2.97 -0.87 6.04
N PHE A 113 1.66 -1.04 6.20
CA PHE A 113 1.09 -2.12 6.98
C PHE A 113 -0.28 -2.51 6.43
N GLY A 114 -0.66 -3.76 6.66
CA GLY A 114 -2.01 -4.25 6.42
C GLY A 114 -2.78 -4.33 7.73
N LEU A 115 -4.08 -4.10 7.67
CA LEU A 115 -5.00 -4.34 8.77
C LEU A 115 -6.30 -4.96 8.25
N GLU A 116 -6.99 -5.68 9.14
CA GLU A 116 -8.41 -5.99 8.97
C GLU A 116 -9.22 -4.74 9.31
N ILE A 117 -10.16 -4.35 8.46
CA ILE A 117 -11.04 -3.19 8.64
C ILE A 117 -12.47 -3.64 8.90
N PHE A 118 -13.21 -2.82 9.65
CA PHE A 118 -14.59 -3.08 10.07
C PHE A 118 -15.48 -1.89 9.66
N ASN A 119 -16.80 -1.99 9.86
CA ASN A 119 -17.72 -0.90 9.48
C ASN A 119 -17.37 0.38 10.26
N SER A 120 -16.94 0.25 11.51
CA SER A 120 -16.41 1.33 12.34
C SER A 120 -15.22 2.08 11.73
N PHE A 121 -14.40 1.45 10.86
CA PHE A 121 -13.34 2.13 10.13
C PHE A 121 -13.89 3.26 9.25
N GLY A 122 -15.04 3.03 8.62
CA GLY A 122 -15.71 4.01 7.76
C GLY A 122 -16.19 5.25 8.51
N SER A 123 -16.31 5.22 9.84
CA SER A 123 -16.72 6.38 10.63
C SER A 123 -15.66 7.50 10.65
N ALA A 124 -14.40 7.19 10.31
CA ALA A 124 -13.31 8.16 10.27
C ALA A 124 -13.62 9.37 9.37
N SER A 125 -14.36 9.18 8.27
CA SER A 125 -14.79 10.25 7.36
C SER A 125 -15.71 11.28 7.99
N HIS A 126 -16.41 10.91 9.06
CA HIS A 126 -17.29 11.78 9.83
C HIS A 126 -16.74 12.11 11.22
N ASN A 127 -15.57 11.56 11.56
CA ASN A 127 -14.94 11.66 12.87
C ASN A 127 -13.53 12.30 12.77
N LYS A 128 -13.40 13.33 11.94
CA LYS A 128 -12.14 14.11 11.79
C LYS A 128 -10.90 13.25 11.46
N GLY A 129 -11.09 12.11 10.80
CA GLY A 129 -10.03 11.17 10.45
C GLY A 129 -9.63 10.17 11.56
N TYR A 130 -10.23 10.23 12.75
CA TYR A 130 -9.96 9.26 13.82
C TYR A 130 -10.67 7.94 13.53
N VAL A 131 -9.86 6.91 13.29
CA VAL A 131 -10.31 5.51 13.17
C VAL A 131 -10.54 4.95 14.58
N PRO A 132 -11.78 4.59 14.97
CA PRO A 132 -12.03 3.99 16.27
C PRO A 132 -11.51 2.55 16.34
N MET A 133 -11.34 2.04 17.56
CA MET A 133 -11.18 0.60 17.76
C MET A 133 -12.45 -0.13 17.29
N PRO A 134 -12.32 -1.31 16.65
CA PRO A 134 -13.48 -2.06 16.20
C PRO A 134 -14.35 -2.52 17.38
N ASP A 135 -15.67 -2.51 17.19
CA ASP A 135 -16.56 -3.11 18.16
C ASP A 135 -16.38 -4.64 18.12
N PRO A 136 -16.25 -5.34 19.27
CA PRO A 136 -16.11 -6.80 19.28
C PRO A 136 -17.23 -7.55 18.53
N SER A 137 -18.41 -6.96 18.39
CA SER A 137 -19.53 -7.52 17.62
C SER A 137 -19.34 -7.46 16.11
N GLU A 138 -18.44 -6.61 15.62
CA GLU A 138 -18.04 -6.56 14.20
C GLU A 138 -17.01 -7.63 13.86
N MET A 139 -16.31 -8.18 14.87
CA MET A 139 -15.24 -9.12 14.64
C MET A 139 -15.80 -10.49 14.24
N PRO A 140 -15.41 -11.02 13.06
CA PRO A 140 -15.84 -12.35 12.66
C PRO A 140 -15.25 -13.39 13.63
N PRO A 141 -15.92 -14.55 13.79
CA PRO A 141 -15.39 -15.63 14.61
C PRO A 141 -13.96 -15.99 14.20
N SER A 142 -13.12 -16.43 15.14
CA SER A 142 -11.70 -16.72 14.86
C SER A 142 -11.47 -17.75 13.74
N HIS A 143 -12.46 -18.62 13.49
CA HIS A 143 -12.47 -19.65 12.45
C HIS A 143 -13.08 -19.17 11.12
N ALA A 144 -13.55 -17.92 11.02
CA ALA A 144 -14.08 -17.37 9.79
C ALA A 144 -12.97 -17.36 8.71
N PRO A 145 -13.28 -17.81 7.48
CA PRO A 145 -12.31 -17.85 6.40
C PRO A 145 -11.68 -16.48 6.13
N TYR A 146 -10.40 -16.46 5.77
CA TYR A 146 -9.68 -15.21 5.49
C TYR A 146 -10.37 -14.35 4.40
N HIS A 147 -10.95 -14.99 3.38
CA HIS A 147 -11.61 -14.30 2.27
C HIS A 147 -12.93 -13.60 2.65
N THR A 148 -13.52 -13.90 3.81
CA THR A 148 -14.74 -13.21 4.28
C THR A 148 -14.43 -11.96 5.09
N ARG A 149 -13.15 -11.62 5.26
CA ARG A 149 -12.69 -10.48 6.05
C ARG A 149 -12.25 -9.36 5.14
N SER A 150 -12.58 -8.13 5.51
CA SER A 150 -12.16 -6.94 4.77
C SER A 150 -10.76 -6.53 5.21
N HIS A 151 -9.84 -6.49 4.26
CA HIS A 151 -8.45 -6.11 4.51
C HIS A 151 -8.11 -4.83 3.77
N HIS A 152 -7.28 -3.99 4.40
CA HIS A 152 -6.80 -2.76 3.81
C HIS A 152 -5.32 -2.56 4.08
N ALA A 153 -4.63 -1.84 3.20
CA ALA A 153 -3.23 -1.49 3.38
C ALA A 153 -3.06 0.02 3.32
N LEU A 154 -2.35 0.55 4.30
CA LEU A 154 -2.15 1.98 4.52
C LEU A 154 -0.65 2.29 4.63
N LEU A 155 -0.32 3.57 4.50
CA LEU A 155 1.03 4.08 4.69
C LEU A 155 1.06 4.93 5.96
N ALA A 156 1.81 4.50 6.99
CA ALA A 156 2.09 5.34 8.15
C ALA A 156 3.12 6.40 7.76
N VAL A 157 2.79 7.67 8.04
CA VAL A 157 3.60 8.84 7.67
C VAL A 157 3.98 9.70 8.87
N GLY A 158 3.49 9.36 10.06
CA GLY A 158 3.83 10.05 11.30
C GLY A 158 3.20 9.38 12.51
N TYR A 159 3.45 9.93 13.68
CA TYR A 159 2.83 9.50 14.93
C TYR A 159 2.68 10.70 15.88
N ASP A 160 1.75 10.57 16.83
CA ASP A 160 1.56 11.51 17.92
C ASP A 160 1.55 10.75 19.25
N ASP A 161 2.55 11.03 20.09
CA ASP A 161 2.68 10.41 21.41
C ASP A 161 1.66 10.95 22.42
N TYR A 162 1.15 12.17 22.23
CA TYR A 162 0.14 12.72 23.14
C TYR A 162 -1.18 11.98 23.00
N SER A 163 -1.63 11.77 21.77
CA SER A 163 -2.86 11.03 21.50
C SER A 163 -2.66 9.52 21.37
N ASN A 164 -1.42 9.02 21.30
CA ASN A 164 -1.08 7.62 21.02
C ASN A 164 -1.62 7.11 19.66
N HIS A 165 -1.54 7.93 18.62
CA HIS A 165 -1.99 7.56 17.27
C HIS A 165 -0.84 7.53 16.27
N PHE A 166 -0.96 6.68 15.25
CA PHE A 166 -0.23 6.85 14.00
C PHE A 166 -1.03 7.75 13.06
N ILE A 167 -0.33 8.59 12.31
CA ILE A 167 -0.88 9.35 11.19
C ILE A 167 -0.68 8.53 9.94
N VAL A 168 -1.76 8.27 9.21
CA VAL A 168 -1.76 7.33 8.08
C VAL A 168 -2.34 8.00 6.83
N ARG A 169 -1.71 7.75 5.68
CA ARG A 169 -2.23 8.11 4.37
C ARG A 169 -3.13 6.99 3.86
N ASN A 170 -4.40 7.33 3.62
CA ASN A 170 -5.38 6.48 2.95
C ASN A 170 -5.42 6.74 1.43
N CYS A 171 -6.13 5.90 0.69
CA CYS A 171 -6.24 5.95 -0.77
C CYS A 171 -7.69 5.98 -1.28
N TRP A 172 -8.63 6.46 -0.48
CA TRP A 172 -10.05 6.55 -0.84
C TRP A 172 -10.49 7.95 -1.33
N GLY A 173 -9.53 8.78 -1.75
CA GLY A 173 -9.76 10.15 -2.22
C GLY A 173 -9.63 11.20 -1.11
N SER A 174 -9.57 12.48 -1.50
CA SER A 174 -9.47 13.62 -0.57
C SER A 174 -10.78 13.93 0.16
N GLU A 175 -11.90 13.50 -0.42
CA GLU A 175 -13.24 13.73 0.12
C GLU A 175 -13.68 12.63 1.11
N TRP A 176 -12.82 11.63 1.33
CA TRP A 176 -13.04 10.62 2.36
C TRP A 176 -12.56 11.11 3.72
#